data_AF-A0A354SAM7-F1
#
_entry.id   AF-A0A354SAM7-F1
#
_cell.length_a   1.000
_cell.length_b   1.000
_cell.length_c   1.000
_cell.angle_alpha   90.00
_cell.angle_beta   90.00
_cell.angle_gamma   90.00
#
_symmetry.space_group_name_H-M   'P 1'
#
loop_
_entity.id
_entity.type
_entity.pdbx_description
1 polymer ?
#
loop_
_entity_poly.entity_id
_entity_poly.type
_entity_poly.pdbx_seq_one_letter_code
_entity_poly.pdbx_strand_id
1 'polypeptide(L)'
;MAIDAVETSDPTILALIAEITAARIDLLASVEELKDQLTPAAFRRRGLSLVTGAFVDDSGSVRPKRVAVVAGVLVGVVALKVFGRIRRS
;
A
#
# COMPACT_ATOMS: atom_id res chain seq x y z
N MET A 1 -7.65 -34.70 34.80
CA MET A 1 -8.42 -33.64 34.11
C MET A 1 -8.86 -32.62 35.17
N ALA A 2 -7.92 -31.84 35.70
CA ALA A 2 -8.17 -30.87 36.78
C ALA A 2 -7.23 -29.65 36.72
N ILE A 3 -6.59 -29.42 35.56
CA ILE A 3 -5.63 -28.32 35.36
C ILE A 3 -6.29 -27.16 34.58
N ASP A 4 -7.38 -27.39 33.86
CA ASP A 4 -8.04 -26.38 33.01
C ASP A 4 -8.93 -25.36 33.76
N ALA A 5 -9.42 -25.71 34.95
CA ALA A 5 -10.40 -24.86 35.66
C ALA A 5 -9.79 -23.82 36.61
N VAL A 6 -8.55 -24.05 37.06
CA VAL A 6 -7.87 -23.16 38.02
C VAL A 6 -7.19 -21.98 37.32
N GLU A 7 -6.79 -22.14 36.06
CA GLU A 7 -6.07 -21.10 35.30
C GLU A 7 -6.98 -19.96 34.78
N THR A 8 -8.29 -20.19 34.66
CA THR A 8 -9.24 -19.18 34.15
C THR A 8 -9.97 -18.41 35.25
N SER A 9 -9.76 -18.77 36.52
CA SER A 9 -10.39 -18.14 37.68
C SER A 9 -9.47 -17.16 38.42
N ASP A 10 -8.22 -17.00 37.96
CA ASP A 10 -7.33 -15.98 38.52
C ASP A 10 -7.83 -14.60 38.09
N PRO A 11 -8.23 -13.71 39.02
CA PRO A 11 -8.72 -12.38 38.70
C PRO A 11 -7.70 -11.56 37.88
N THR A 12 -6.42 -11.88 37.98
CA THR A 12 -5.34 -11.26 37.22
C THR A 12 -5.42 -11.66 35.75
N ILE A 13 -5.65 -12.94 35.45
CA ILE A 13 -5.74 -13.45 34.06
C ILE A 13 -6.97 -12.86 33.36
N LEU A 14 -8.10 -12.78 34.07
CA LEU A 14 -9.31 -12.13 33.54
C LEU A 14 -9.09 -10.63 33.25
N ALA A 15 -8.34 -9.93 34.10
CA ALA A 15 -7.99 -8.53 33.87
C ALA A 15 -7.09 -8.36 32.64
N LEU A 16 -6.10 -9.24 32.45
CA LEU A 16 -5.24 -9.23 31.25
C LEU A 16 -6.04 -9.47 29.96
N ILE A 17 -6.99 -10.41 29.97
CA ILE A 17 -7.84 -10.70 28.81
C ILE A 17 -8.72 -9.48 28.47
N ALA A 18 -9.26 -8.80 29.48
CA ALA A 18 -10.04 -7.59 29.29
C ALA A 18 -9.20 -6.45 28.69
N GLU A 19 -7.97 -6.25 29.19
CA GLU A 19 -7.04 -5.24 28.67
C GLU A 19 -6.62 -5.52 27.23
N ILE A 20 -6.27 -6.77 26.90
CA ILE A 20 -5.92 -7.18 25.54
C ILE A 20 -7.09 -6.97 24.58
N THR A 21 -8.32 -7.27 25.04
CA THR A 21 -9.52 -7.09 24.22
C THR A 21 -9.79 -5.61 23.96
N ALA A 22 -9.67 -4.75 24.97
CA ALA A 22 -9.80 -3.31 24.83
C ALA A 22 -8.73 -2.74 23.86
N ALA A 23 -7.46 -3.10 24.05
CA ALA A 23 -6.37 -2.66 23.19
C ALA A 23 -6.57 -3.08 21.72
N ARG A 24 -7.13 -4.27 21.49
CA ARG A 24 -7.46 -4.75 20.14
C ARG A 24 -8.56 -3.92 19.48
N ILE A 25 -9.59 -3.55 20.23
CA ILE A 25 -10.68 -2.71 19.73
C ILE A 25 -10.14 -1.33 19.31
N ASP A 26 -9.31 -0.71 20.16
CA ASP A 26 -8.69 0.59 19.88
C ASP A 26 -7.75 0.54 18.67
N LEU A 27 -7.00 -0.56 18.51
CA LEU A 27 -6.13 -0.76 17.37
C LEU A 27 -6.92 -0.92 16.07
N LEU A 28 -8.02 -1.68 16.09
CA LEU A 28 -8.89 -1.84 14.91
C LEU A 28 -9.53 -0.51 14.51
N ALA A 29 -10.00 0.29 15.47
CA ALA A 29 -10.53 1.62 15.22
C ALA A 29 -9.46 2.54 14.58
N SER A 30 -8.23 2.50 15.11
CA SER A 30 -7.11 3.29 14.59
C SER A 30 -6.69 2.86 13.19
N VAL A 31 -6.71 1.55 12.89
CA VAL A 31 -6.37 1.01 11.57
C VAL A 31 -7.43 1.36 10.55
N GLU A 32 -8.72 1.34 10.93
CA GLU A 32 -9.80 1.76 10.05
C GLU A 32 -9.72 3.25 9.72
N GLU A 33 -9.48 4.10 10.71
CA GLU A 33 -9.24 5.53 10.52
C GLU A 33 -8.02 5.78 9.61
N LEU A 34 -6.91 5.07 9.84
CA LEU A 34 -5.74 5.15 8.96
C LEU A 34 -6.07 4.69 7.54
N LYS A 35 -6.81 3.60 7.36
CA LYS A 35 -7.21 3.08 6.05
C LYS A 35 -8.07 4.09 5.30
N ASP A 36 -8.96 4.79 5.99
CA ASP A 36 -9.79 5.84 5.41
C ASP A 36 -8.95 7.08 5.03
N GLN A 37 -7.99 7.48 5.86
CA GLN A 37 -7.03 8.54 5.53
C GLN A 37 -6.07 8.16 4.40
N LEU A 38 -5.78 6.86 4.26
CA LEU A 38 -4.92 6.29 3.21
C LEU A 38 -5.73 5.88 1.97
N THR A 39 -6.99 6.31 1.83
CA THR A 39 -7.81 6.00 0.66
C THR A 39 -7.06 6.29 -0.64
N PRO A 40 -7.15 5.41 -1.65
CA PRO A 40 -6.35 5.48 -2.86
C PRO A 40 -6.61 6.75 -3.70
N ALA A 41 -7.66 7.52 -3.40
CA ALA A 41 -7.88 8.83 -4.01
C ALA A 41 -6.85 9.88 -3.54
N ALA A 42 -6.49 9.88 -2.25
CA ALA A 42 -5.50 10.79 -1.70
C ALA A 42 -4.07 10.42 -2.14
N PHE A 43 -3.76 9.12 -2.17
CA PHE A 43 -2.49 8.63 -2.73
C PHE A 43 -2.38 8.81 -4.23
N ARG A 44 -3.47 8.62 -5.02
CA ARG A 44 -3.44 8.94 -6.45
C ARG A 44 -3.13 10.41 -6.68
N ARG A 45 -3.72 11.33 -5.91
CA ARG A 45 -3.41 12.77 -6.02
C ARG A 45 -1.94 13.07 -5.70
N ARG A 46 -1.38 12.50 -4.63
CA ARG A 46 0.05 12.67 -4.28
C ARG A 46 0.99 11.98 -5.28
N GLY A 47 0.69 10.77 -5.70
CA GLY A 47 1.46 10.03 -6.70
C GLY A 47 1.44 10.71 -8.06
N LEU A 48 0.26 11.19 -8.49
CA LEU A 48 0.14 11.97 -9.72
C LEU A 48 0.93 13.28 -9.64
N SER A 49 0.94 13.99 -8.51
CA SER A 49 1.72 15.23 -8.38
C SER A 49 3.23 14.99 -8.39
N LEU A 50 3.70 13.88 -7.81
CA LEU A 50 5.11 13.48 -7.84
C LEU A 50 5.54 13.04 -9.25
N VAL A 51 4.66 12.37 -9.98
CA VAL A 51 4.90 11.96 -11.37
C VAL A 51 4.88 13.18 -12.30
N THR A 52 3.89 14.07 -12.20
CA THR A 52 3.85 15.28 -13.04
C THR A 52 5.02 16.22 -12.75
N GLY A 53 5.43 16.38 -11.48
CA GLY A 53 6.64 17.17 -11.14
C GLY A 53 7.95 16.57 -11.64
N ALA A 54 7.99 15.26 -11.93
CA ALA A 54 9.15 14.62 -12.56
C ALA A 54 9.19 14.81 -14.10
N PHE A 55 8.04 15.13 -14.73
CA PHE A 55 7.87 15.14 -16.19
C PHE A 55 7.53 16.51 -16.79
N VAL A 56 7.02 17.46 -16.01
CA VAL A 56 6.56 18.78 -16.48
C VAL A 56 7.21 19.87 -15.62
N ASP A 57 7.92 20.79 -16.27
CA ASP A 57 8.43 22.02 -15.66
C ASP A 57 7.35 23.12 -15.71
N ASP A 58 7.41 24.13 -14.84
CA ASP A 58 6.38 25.19 -14.65
C ASP A 58 6.08 26.03 -15.91
N SER A 59 6.80 25.78 -17.00
CA SER A 59 6.62 26.37 -18.33
C SER A 59 5.75 25.54 -19.29
N GLY A 60 5.25 24.36 -18.88
CA GLY A 60 4.50 23.45 -19.75
C GLY A 60 5.35 22.76 -20.82
N SER A 61 6.68 22.87 -20.76
CA SER A 61 7.59 22.22 -21.70
C SER A 61 8.05 20.86 -21.16
N VAL A 62 7.77 19.80 -21.91
CA VAL A 62 8.18 18.43 -21.57
C VAL A 62 9.69 18.33 -21.64
N ARG A 63 10.37 17.94 -20.55
CA ARG A 63 11.82 17.69 -20.55
C ARG A 63 12.15 16.54 -21.52
N PRO A 64 12.66 16.81 -22.73
CA PRO A 64 12.70 15.82 -23.81
C PRO A 64 13.67 14.67 -23.49
N LYS A 65 14.75 14.98 -22.76
CA LYS A 65 15.82 14.03 -22.45
C LYS A 65 15.39 12.94 -21.46
N ARG A 66 14.43 13.20 -20.55
CA ARG A 66 13.94 12.20 -19.58
C ARG A 66 12.73 11.43 -20.12
N VAL A 67 11.85 12.10 -20.87
CA VAL A 67 10.70 11.45 -21.51
C VAL A 67 11.14 10.50 -22.61
N ALA A 68 12.18 10.83 -23.38
CA ALA A 68 12.71 9.93 -24.41
C ALA A 68 13.23 8.60 -23.83
N VAL A 69 13.89 8.64 -22.66
CA VAL A 69 14.40 7.43 -22.01
C VAL A 69 13.25 6.56 -21.49
N VAL A 70 12.28 7.16 -20.79
CA VAL A 70 11.13 6.41 -20.25
C VAL A 70 10.24 5.86 -21.37
N ALA A 71 9.98 6.65 -22.40
CA ALA A 71 9.23 6.21 -23.59
C ALA A 71 9.98 5.10 -24.33
N GLY A 72 11.30 5.23 -24.51
CA GLY A 72 12.13 4.21 -25.15
C GLY A 72 12.11 2.87 -24.38
N VAL A 73 12.19 2.91 -23.05
CA VAL A 73 12.10 1.71 -22.21
C VAL A 73 10.72 1.06 -22.32
N LEU A 74 9.64 1.85 -22.24
CA LEU A 74 8.27 1.32 -22.38
C LEU A 74 8.04 0.69 -23.76
N VAL A 75 8.46 1.36 -24.84
CA VAL A 75 8.36 0.82 -26.20
C VAL A 75 9.18 -0.46 -26.35
N GLY A 76 10.40 -0.49 -25.82
CA GLY A 76 11.26 -1.69 -25.85
C GLY A 76 10.64 -2.88 -25.11
N VAL A 77 10.07 -2.65 -23.92
CA VAL A 77 9.40 -3.70 -23.13
C VAL A 77 8.15 -4.22 -23.85
N VAL A 78 7.34 -3.33 -24.41
CA VAL A 78 6.13 -3.72 -25.16
C VAL A 78 6.50 -4.50 -26.42
N ALA A 79 7.49 -4.04 -27.18
CA ALA A 79 7.99 -4.74 -28.36
C ALA A 79 8.52 -6.14 -28.00
N LEU A 80 9.31 -6.26 -26.93
CA LEU A 80 9.82 -7.55 -26.46
C LEU A 80 8.70 -8.49 -26.03
N LYS A 81 7.68 -7.98 -25.33
CA LYS A 81 6.53 -8.76 -24.86
C LYS A 81 5.66 -9.25 -26.03
N VAL A 82 5.41 -8.39 -27.02
CA VAL A 82 4.64 -8.74 -28.23
C VAL A 82 5.42 -9.75 -29.06
N PHE A 83 6.70 -9.52 -29.30
CA PHE A 83 7.56 -10.43 -30.05
C PHE A 83 7.70 -11.80 -29.37
N GLY A 84 7.84 -11.82 -28.04
CA GLY A 84 7.87 -13.05 -27.25
C GLY A 84 6.55 -13.82 -27.22
N ARG A 85 5.41 -13.12 -27.40
CA ARG A 85 4.08 -13.74 -27.51
C ARG A 85 3.85 -14.35 -28.88
N ILE A 86 4.32 -13.69 -29.95
CA ILE A 86 4.25 -14.19 -31.33
C ILE A 86 5.13 -15.43 -31.48
N ARG A 87 6.33 -15.45 -30.87
CA ARG A 87 7.26 -16.60 -30.94
C ARG A 87 6.80 -17.84 -30.15
N ARG A 88 5.85 -17.68 -29.23
CA ARG A 88 5.30 -18.78 -28.41
C ARG A 88 3.99 -19.35 -28.96
N SER A 89 3.46 -18.77 -30.04
CA SER A 89 2.34 -19.29 -30.82
C SER A 89 2.85 -20.01 -32.05
#